data_AF-A0AAE0XEK4-F1
#
_entry.id   AF-A0AAE0XEK4-F1
#
_cell.length_a   1.000
_cell.length_b   1.000
_cell.length_c   1.000
_cell.angle_alpha   90.00
_cell.angle_beta   90.00
_cell.angle_gamma   90.00
#
_symmetry.space_group_name_H-M   'P 1'
#
loop_
_entity.id
_entity.type
_entity.pdbx_description
1 polymer ?
#
loop_
_entity_poly.entity_id
_entity_poly.type
_entity_poly.pdbx_seq_one_letter_code
_entity_poly.pdbx_strand_id
1 'polypeptide(L)'
;MASNSVQAKGNLDLDPDLSVDQCCLRECLNKTSKLLKPGDARVNVRAFEATSKGSKAVNWKEGGVAFFHWPCWAELVRATKDTTSAITLSDTERSMILDAKKTAEFHDSDADICLEAEKIAHILQHARYCIGFTGAGISTAAGIGDFRGINGKWTEREKVKNYGTKGASKFKSAARVDTLRPTYTHEALLKLQEMGLLKFLISQNTDGLHRLSGIPADKLSELHGNTFVEKCETCDARFERPFPCRRGNGAFEIKCKRCKINHRTGRRCSKKGCNGYLMNTIINFGDYLEGNVLSRAIDEASLSDAVLVLGSTLRVTPANNLITMGDRPMKLIICNRQTTPHDEDCKVEGPHGHALGSRVFGDCDVLMKSVMACVLKPDELRVWEDGRQARMKQYGQKRSAPR
;
A
#
# COMPACT_ATOMS: atom_id res chain seq x y z
N MET A 1 -36.76 17.89 15.70
CA MET A 1 -36.76 18.69 14.45
C MET A 1 -35.50 19.55 14.49
N ALA A 2 -34.48 19.44 13.64
CA ALA A 2 -34.24 18.67 12.43
C ALA A 2 -32.81 18.09 12.50
N SER A 3 -32.67 16.84 12.06
CA SER A 3 -31.40 16.13 11.89
C SER A 3 -30.69 16.62 10.63
N ASN A 4 -29.62 17.39 10.76
CA ASN A 4 -28.78 17.75 9.62
C ASN A 4 -27.67 16.71 9.45
N SER A 5 -27.97 15.69 8.63
CA SER A 5 -26.97 14.80 8.04
C SER A 5 -26.06 15.61 7.13
N VAL A 6 -24.80 15.80 7.53
CA VAL A 6 -23.78 16.45 6.71
C VAL A 6 -23.35 15.45 5.63
N GLN A 7 -23.92 15.57 4.44
CA GLN A 7 -23.37 14.94 3.23
C GLN A 7 -22.05 15.65 2.88
N ALA A 8 -20.93 15.03 3.24
CA ALA A 8 -19.62 15.41 2.73
C ALA A 8 -19.53 15.04 1.24
N LYS A 9 -20.00 15.92 0.35
CA LYS A 9 -19.73 15.84 -1.10
C LYS A 9 -18.33 16.39 -1.38
N GLY A 10 -17.31 15.62 -1.01
CA GLY A 10 -15.98 15.74 -1.60
C GLY A 10 -15.97 14.96 -2.90
N ASN A 11 -15.80 15.62 -4.04
CA ASN A 11 -15.66 14.96 -5.34
C ASN A 11 -14.38 14.11 -5.29
N LEU A 12 -14.53 12.81 -5.01
CA LEU A 12 -13.46 11.83 -5.10
C LEU A 12 -13.23 11.63 -6.61
N ASP A 13 -12.11 12.13 -7.14
CA ASP A 13 -11.65 11.79 -8.49
C ASP A 13 -11.30 10.29 -8.52
N LEU A 14 -12.34 9.47 -8.68
CA LEU A 14 -12.24 8.05 -8.96
C LEU A 14 -11.86 7.86 -10.44
N ASP A 15 -11.08 6.82 -10.69
CA ASP A 15 -10.49 6.42 -11.97
C ASP A 15 -11.47 6.61 -13.16
N PRO A 16 -11.14 7.42 -14.18
CA PRO A 16 -12.03 7.72 -15.30
C PRO A 16 -12.38 6.52 -16.20
N ASP A 17 -11.82 5.32 -15.94
CA ASP A 17 -12.15 4.08 -16.64
C ASP A 17 -13.31 3.29 -15.99
N LEU A 18 -14.06 3.90 -15.05
CA LEU A 18 -15.31 3.39 -14.44
C LEU A 18 -16.49 3.29 -15.43
N SER A 19 -16.25 3.06 -16.72
CA SER A 19 -17.31 2.64 -17.66
C SER A 19 -17.79 1.18 -17.41
N VAL A 20 -17.30 0.54 -16.34
CA VAL A 20 -17.49 -0.88 -16.01
C VAL A 20 -18.31 -1.07 -14.72
N ASP A 21 -19.40 -0.32 -14.60
CA ASP A 21 -20.32 -0.36 -13.46
C ASP A 21 -21.20 -1.61 -13.41
N GLN A 22 -20.74 -2.77 -13.89
CA GLN A 22 -21.56 -3.99 -13.90
C GLN A 22 -20.79 -5.19 -13.38
N CYS A 23 -21.42 -5.93 -12.46
CA CYS A 23 -20.95 -7.23 -12.02
C CYS A 23 -20.78 -8.17 -13.22
N CYS A 24 -19.58 -8.75 -13.36
CA CYS A 24 -19.19 -9.65 -14.42
C CYS A 24 -19.72 -11.08 -14.26
N LEU A 25 -20.35 -11.41 -13.13
CA LEU A 25 -21.04 -12.69 -12.97
C LEU A 25 -22.34 -12.68 -13.80
N ARG A 26 -22.45 -13.53 -14.82
CA ARG A 26 -23.62 -13.54 -15.72
C ARG A 26 -24.92 -13.85 -14.97
N GLU A 27 -24.84 -14.80 -14.05
CA GLU A 27 -25.91 -15.22 -13.15
C GLU A 27 -26.00 -14.38 -11.88
N CYS A 28 -25.44 -13.15 -11.87
CA CYS A 28 -25.45 -12.25 -10.72
C CYS A 28 -26.77 -12.36 -9.96
N LEU A 29 -26.67 -12.87 -8.72
CA LEU A 29 -27.79 -13.33 -7.90
C LEU A 29 -28.83 -12.22 -7.69
N ASN A 30 -28.36 -10.96 -7.67
CA ASN A 30 -29.20 -9.79 -7.65
C ASN A 30 -29.46 -9.27 -9.08
N LYS A 31 -30.52 -9.76 -9.73
CA LYS A 31 -30.89 -9.40 -11.12
C LYS A 31 -31.26 -7.91 -11.27
N THR A 32 -31.74 -7.26 -10.21
CA THR A 32 -32.11 -5.83 -10.21
C THR A 32 -30.93 -4.92 -9.92
N SER A 33 -29.90 -5.40 -9.20
CA SER A 33 -28.67 -4.65 -8.89
C SER A 33 -27.44 -5.24 -9.57
N LYS A 34 -27.50 -5.52 -10.87
CA LYS A 34 -26.27 -5.88 -11.60
C LYS A 34 -25.25 -4.74 -11.64
N LEU A 35 -25.71 -3.52 -11.37
CA LEU A 35 -24.89 -2.32 -11.35
C LEU A 35 -24.05 -2.23 -10.08
N LEU A 36 -22.75 -2.00 -10.24
CA LEU A 36 -21.81 -1.64 -9.18
C LEU A 36 -21.71 -0.12 -9.16
N LYS A 37 -22.13 0.54 -8.07
CA LYS A 37 -22.07 1.99 -7.97
C LYS A 37 -20.77 2.43 -7.29
N PRO A 38 -20.32 3.68 -7.54
CA PRO A 38 -19.30 4.30 -6.71
C PRO A 38 -19.70 4.21 -5.22
N GLY A 39 -18.76 3.77 -4.39
CA GLY A 39 -18.98 3.55 -2.96
C GLY A 39 -19.56 2.18 -2.58
N ASP A 40 -19.94 1.33 -3.53
CA ASP A 40 -20.36 -0.04 -3.23
C ASP A 40 -19.17 -0.96 -2.97
N ALA A 41 -19.38 -1.95 -2.09
CA ALA A 41 -18.44 -3.02 -1.83
C ALA A 41 -18.25 -3.90 -3.08
N ARG A 42 -17.00 -4.05 -3.53
CA ARG A 42 -16.67 -4.73 -4.79
C ARG A 42 -15.33 -5.45 -4.76
N VAL A 43 -15.18 -6.37 -5.70
CA VAL A 43 -13.94 -7.12 -5.93
C VAL A 43 -13.53 -6.95 -7.39
N ASN A 44 -12.28 -6.55 -7.59
CA ASN A 44 -11.64 -6.40 -8.88
C ASN A 44 -10.62 -7.52 -9.03
N VAL A 45 -10.66 -8.24 -10.15
CA VAL A 45 -9.76 -9.36 -10.39
C VAL A 45 -9.23 -9.33 -11.82
N ARG A 46 -8.13 -10.05 -12.05
CA ARG A 46 -7.61 -10.29 -13.40
C ARG A 46 -7.13 -11.72 -13.56
N ALA A 47 -7.70 -12.44 -14.53
CA ALA A 47 -7.21 -13.72 -15.00
C ALA A 47 -6.24 -13.53 -16.18
N PHE A 48 -5.18 -14.32 -16.27
CA PHE A 48 -4.20 -14.19 -17.36
C PHE A 48 -4.61 -14.88 -18.66
N GLU A 49 -5.37 -15.97 -18.58
CA GLU A 49 -5.82 -16.75 -19.74
C GLU A 49 -7.27 -16.45 -20.15
N ALA A 50 -7.74 -15.22 -19.96
CA ALA A 50 -9.10 -14.88 -20.36
C ALA A 50 -9.23 -14.77 -21.88
N THR A 51 -9.48 -15.90 -22.55
CA THR A 51 -10.15 -15.86 -23.84
C THR A 51 -11.60 -15.44 -23.57
N SER A 52 -11.96 -14.21 -23.96
CA SER A 52 -13.35 -13.74 -23.94
C SER A 52 -14.29 -14.70 -24.69
N LYS A 53 -13.74 -15.51 -25.60
CA LYS A 53 -14.40 -16.59 -26.32
C LYS A 53 -14.43 -17.88 -25.48
N GLY A 54 -15.44 -18.04 -24.63
CA GLY A 54 -15.78 -19.37 -24.09
C GLY A 54 -16.33 -19.43 -22.66
N SER A 55 -16.11 -18.43 -21.81
CA SER A 55 -16.65 -18.48 -20.43
C SER A 55 -18.16 -18.27 -20.41
N LYS A 56 -18.87 -19.23 -19.82
CA LYS A 56 -20.32 -19.23 -19.62
C LYS A 56 -20.73 -18.59 -18.30
N ALA A 57 -19.86 -18.61 -17.28
CA ALA A 57 -20.15 -18.04 -15.97
C ALA A 57 -19.78 -16.55 -15.86
N VAL A 58 -18.64 -16.14 -16.45
CA VAL A 58 -18.06 -14.80 -16.25
C VAL A 58 -17.96 -14.03 -17.57
N ASN A 59 -18.35 -12.76 -17.53
CA ASN A 59 -18.16 -11.81 -18.62
C ASN A 59 -16.80 -11.08 -18.46
N TRP A 60 -15.72 -11.77 -18.81
CA TRP A 60 -14.36 -11.21 -18.78
C TRP A 60 -14.22 -10.04 -19.75
N LYS A 61 -13.67 -8.93 -19.25
CA LYS A 61 -13.34 -7.75 -20.05
C LYS A 61 -11.97 -7.92 -20.72
N GLU A 62 -11.60 -6.95 -21.55
CA GLU A 62 -10.29 -6.93 -22.20
C GLU A 62 -9.15 -7.05 -21.18
N GLY A 63 -8.07 -7.75 -21.53
CA GLY A 63 -6.95 -8.00 -20.63
C GLY A 63 -7.25 -8.93 -19.45
N GLY A 64 -8.42 -9.58 -19.46
CA GLY A 64 -8.85 -10.56 -18.47
C GLY A 64 -9.32 -9.97 -17.15
N VAL A 65 -9.75 -8.71 -17.16
CA VAL A 65 -10.27 -8.02 -15.98
C VAL A 65 -11.74 -8.38 -15.74
N ALA A 66 -12.15 -8.49 -14.47
CA ALA A 66 -13.55 -8.64 -14.09
C ALA A 66 -13.84 -7.96 -12.75
N PHE A 67 -15.09 -7.52 -12.58
CA PHE A 67 -15.60 -6.78 -11.42
C PHE A 67 -16.79 -7.53 -10.83
N PHE A 68 -16.88 -7.61 -9.50
CA PHE A 68 -17.94 -8.37 -8.85
C PHE A 68 -18.42 -7.68 -7.58
N HIS A 69 -19.68 -7.87 -7.23
CA HIS A 69 -20.09 -7.70 -5.83
C HIS A 69 -19.35 -8.74 -4.97
N TRP A 70 -19.10 -8.41 -3.70
CA TRP A 70 -18.51 -9.35 -2.75
C TRP A 70 -19.21 -10.72 -2.69
N PRO A 71 -20.55 -10.81 -2.55
CA PRO A 71 -21.23 -12.11 -2.50
C PRO A 71 -21.11 -12.88 -3.82
N CYS A 72 -21.13 -12.18 -4.96
CA CYS A 72 -20.98 -12.80 -6.27
C CYS A 72 -19.59 -13.42 -6.44
N TRP A 73 -18.55 -12.72 -6.00
CA TRP A 73 -17.18 -13.24 -6.03
C TRP A 73 -17.00 -14.43 -5.07
N ALA A 74 -17.54 -14.32 -3.84
CA ALA A 74 -17.46 -15.40 -2.86
C ALA A 74 -18.11 -16.69 -3.36
N GLU A 75 -19.30 -16.58 -3.95
CA GLU A 75 -20.01 -17.72 -4.55
C GLU A 75 -19.24 -18.30 -5.74
N LEU A 76 -18.69 -17.45 -6.61
CA LEU A 76 -17.87 -17.90 -7.74
C LEU A 76 -16.62 -18.67 -7.28
N VAL A 77 -15.95 -18.20 -6.23
CA VAL A 77 -14.81 -18.90 -5.62
C VAL A 77 -15.26 -20.20 -4.95
N ARG A 78 -16.43 -20.25 -4.30
CA ARG A 78 -16.99 -21.48 -3.71
C ARG A 78 -17.23 -22.55 -4.76
N ALA A 79 -17.79 -22.17 -5.92
CA ALA A 79 -18.01 -23.04 -7.07
C ALA A 79 -16.72 -23.71 -7.60
N THR A 80 -15.55 -23.11 -7.36
CA THR A 80 -14.25 -23.71 -7.73
C THR A 80 -13.85 -24.90 -6.85
N LYS A 81 -14.58 -25.17 -5.76
CA LYS A 81 -14.33 -26.32 -4.88
C LYS A 81 -15.53 -27.26 -4.79
N ASP A 82 -16.73 -26.71 -4.90
CA ASP A 82 -17.98 -27.42 -4.63
C ASP A 82 -18.80 -27.60 -5.91
N THR A 83 -19.05 -28.86 -6.28
CA THR A 83 -19.86 -29.23 -7.46
C THR A 83 -21.36 -29.09 -7.23
N THR A 84 -21.80 -28.84 -5.99
CA THR A 84 -23.20 -28.58 -5.63
C THR A 84 -23.55 -27.08 -5.62
N SER A 85 -22.59 -26.23 -5.96
CA SER A 85 -22.78 -24.79 -6.19
C SER A 85 -23.86 -24.52 -7.24
N ALA A 86 -24.59 -23.41 -7.09
CA ALA A 86 -25.56 -22.96 -8.08
C ALA A 86 -24.90 -22.61 -9.43
N ILE A 87 -23.60 -22.26 -9.39
CA ILE A 87 -22.79 -21.92 -10.57
C ILE A 87 -22.05 -23.18 -11.05
N THR A 88 -22.35 -23.63 -12.27
CA THR A 88 -21.60 -24.70 -12.93
C THR A 88 -20.38 -24.12 -13.67
N LEU A 89 -19.18 -24.63 -13.38
CA LEU A 89 -17.93 -24.20 -14.01
C LEU A 89 -17.28 -25.33 -14.79
N SER A 90 -16.83 -25.03 -16.01
CA SER A 90 -15.88 -25.90 -16.72
C SER A 90 -14.51 -25.91 -16.04
N ASP A 91 -13.67 -26.90 -16.33
CA ASP A 91 -12.31 -26.99 -15.78
C ASP A 91 -11.45 -25.76 -16.13
N THR A 92 -11.61 -25.24 -17.36
CA THR A 92 -10.97 -24.00 -17.80
C THR A 92 -11.41 -22.82 -16.94
N GLU A 93 -12.72 -22.65 -16.70
CA GLU A 93 -13.22 -21.56 -15.86
C GLU A 93 -12.75 -21.68 -14.41
N ARG A 94 -12.71 -22.90 -13.86
CA ARG A 94 -12.18 -23.17 -12.53
C ARG A 94 -10.73 -22.71 -12.43
N SER A 95 -9.90 -23.08 -13.40
CA SER A 95 -8.49 -22.64 -13.47
C SER A 95 -8.38 -21.11 -13.53
N MET A 96 -9.19 -20.47 -14.38
CA MET A 96 -9.19 -19.00 -14.52
C MET A 96 -9.60 -18.28 -13.25
N ILE A 97 -10.62 -18.75 -12.52
CA ILE A 97 -11.07 -18.13 -11.26
C ILE A 97 -10.00 -18.31 -10.18
N LEU A 98 -9.37 -19.48 -10.09
CA LEU A 98 -8.28 -19.73 -9.16
C LEU A 98 -7.05 -18.85 -9.44
N ASP A 99 -6.79 -18.57 -10.72
CA ASP A 99 -5.75 -17.62 -11.11
C ASP A 99 -6.12 -16.17 -10.77
N ALA A 100 -7.34 -15.75 -11.11
CA ALA A 100 -7.87 -14.42 -10.79
C ALA A 100 -7.92 -14.14 -9.28
N LYS A 101 -8.11 -15.18 -8.45
CA LYS A 101 -8.06 -15.07 -6.99
C LYS A 101 -6.71 -14.55 -6.48
N LYS A 102 -5.60 -14.80 -7.19
CA LYS A 102 -4.27 -14.32 -6.79
C LYS A 102 -4.12 -12.80 -6.94
N THR A 103 -4.93 -12.18 -7.81
CA THR A 103 -4.91 -10.75 -8.11
C THR A 103 -6.11 -10.01 -7.52
N ALA A 104 -6.95 -10.67 -6.73
CA ALA A 104 -8.16 -10.08 -6.18
C ALA A 104 -7.86 -8.88 -5.27
N GLU A 105 -8.40 -7.72 -5.67
CA GLU A 105 -8.42 -6.47 -4.93
C GLU A 105 -9.85 -6.21 -4.47
N PHE A 106 -10.03 -6.09 -3.17
CA PHE A 106 -11.31 -5.86 -2.52
C PHE A 106 -11.41 -4.38 -2.14
N HIS A 107 -12.64 -3.88 -2.19
CA HIS A 107 -13.03 -2.55 -1.76
C HIS A 107 -14.29 -2.71 -0.90
N ASP A 108 -14.23 -2.25 0.34
CA ASP A 108 -15.36 -2.10 1.25
C ASP A 108 -16.29 -0.99 0.74
N SER A 109 -17.52 -0.98 1.23
CA SER A 109 -18.42 0.13 0.93
C SER A 109 -17.99 1.41 1.64
N ASP A 110 -18.36 2.58 1.12
CA ASP A 110 -18.06 3.85 1.78
C ASP A 110 -18.67 3.92 3.20
N ALA A 111 -19.82 3.27 3.41
CA ALA A 111 -20.46 3.16 4.71
C ALA A 111 -19.61 2.32 5.70
N ASP A 112 -19.11 1.16 5.25
CA ASP A 112 -18.24 0.30 6.07
C ASP A 112 -16.90 0.99 6.37
N ILE A 113 -16.33 1.70 5.38
CA ILE A 113 -15.11 2.48 5.57
C ILE A 113 -15.31 3.58 6.63
N CYS A 114 -16.44 4.28 6.61
CA CYS A 114 -16.76 5.29 7.62
C CYS A 114 -16.85 4.69 9.02
N LEU A 115 -17.53 3.53 9.16
CA LEU A 115 -17.65 2.84 10.44
C LEU A 115 -16.28 2.39 10.98
N GLU A 116 -15.44 1.80 10.13
CA GLU A 116 -14.09 1.38 10.53
C GLU A 116 -13.18 2.59 10.80
N ALA A 117 -13.37 3.72 10.11
CA ALA A 117 -12.62 4.94 10.37
C ALA A 117 -12.88 5.53 11.77
N GLU A 118 -14.13 5.51 12.25
CA GLU A 118 -14.47 5.90 13.62
C GLU A 118 -13.75 5.02 14.65
N LYS A 119 -13.76 3.70 14.42
CA LYS A 119 -13.05 2.72 15.25
C LYS A 119 -11.54 2.96 15.26
N ILE A 120 -10.95 3.19 14.10
CA ILE A 120 -9.52 3.47 13.95
C ILE A 120 -9.15 4.78 14.64
N ALA A 121 -9.95 5.83 14.48
CA ALA A 121 -9.73 7.11 15.18
C ALA A 121 -9.75 6.93 16.70
N HIS A 122 -10.71 6.15 17.22
CA HIS A 122 -10.77 5.80 18.63
C HIS A 122 -9.51 5.05 19.09
N ILE A 123 -9.04 4.05 18.32
CA ILE A 123 -7.79 3.33 18.63
C ILE A 123 -6.60 4.28 18.66
N LEU A 124 -6.45 5.15 17.65
CA LEU A 124 -5.33 6.10 17.56
C LEU A 124 -5.31 7.08 18.74
N GLN A 125 -6.48 7.56 19.17
CA GLN A 125 -6.60 8.52 20.29
C GLN A 125 -6.31 7.89 21.66
N HIS A 126 -6.51 6.58 21.81
CA HIS A 126 -6.38 5.88 23.10
C HIS A 126 -5.18 4.94 23.19
N ALA A 127 -4.48 4.69 22.07
CA ALA A 127 -3.24 3.91 22.08
C ALA A 127 -2.14 4.64 22.85
N ARG A 128 -1.45 3.92 23.74
CA ARG A 128 -0.29 4.48 24.46
C ARG A 128 0.89 4.66 23.50
N TYR A 129 1.06 3.72 22.58
CA TYR A 129 2.18 3.69 21.66
C TYR A 129 1.76 3.07 20.32
N CYS A 130 1.19 3.91 19.44
CA CYS A 130 0.88 3.47 18.08
C CYS A 130 2.08 3.65 17.14
N ILE A 131 2.39 2.61 16.37
CA ILE A 131 3.35 2.69 15.25
C ILE A 131 2.65 2.49 13.91
N GLY A 132 3.24 3.05 12.85
CA GLY A 132 2.80 2.85 11.49
C GLY A 132 3.67 1.83 10.76
N PHE A 133 3.07 1.03 9.88
CA PHE A 133 3.77 0.13 8.98
C PHE A 133 3.29 0.32 7.54
N THR A 134 4.16 0.74 6.63
CA THR A 134 3.75 1.13 5.28
C THR A 134 4.41 0.30 4.18
N GLY A 135 3.63 -0.04 3.15
CA GLY A 135 4.10 -0.67 1.92
C GLY A 135 3.74 0.14 0.67
N ALA A 136 4.04 -0.41 -0.50
CA ALA A 136 3.96 0.33 -1.76
C ALA A 136 2.55 0.82 -2.11
N GLY A 137 1.51 0.22 -1.52
CA GLY A 137 0.11 0.57 -1.73
C GLY A 137 -0.22 2.02 -1.37
N ILE A 138 0.48 2.64 -0.41
CA ILE A 138 0.22 4.05 -0.05
C ILE A 138 0.72 5.05 -1.10
N SER A 139 1.57 4.60 -2.03
CA SER A 139 2.20 5.45 -3.05
C SER A 139 1.53 5.29 -4.42
N THR A 140 0.58 4.37 -4.59
CA THR A 140 -0.05 4.09 -5.90
C THR A 140 -0.78 5.30 -6.46
N ALA A 141 -1.47 6.07 -5.61
CA ALA A 141 -2.14 7.32 -5.99
C ALA A 141 -1.16 8.42 -6.44
N ALA A 142 0.14 8.34 -6.09
CA ALA A 142 1.16 9.23 -6.63
C ALA A 142 1.62 8.84 -8.05
N GLY A 143 1.16 7.71 -8.59
CA GLY A 143 1.51 7.20 -9.91
C GLY A 143 2.68 6.21 -9.93
N ILE A 144 3.13 5.72 -8.77
CA ILE A 144 4.05 4.58 -8.73
C ILE A 144 3.25 3.28 -8.79
N GLY A 145 3.56 2.41 -9.76
CA GLY A 145 3.00 1.05 -9.75
C GLY A 145 3.45 0.30 -8.48
N ASP A 146 2.56 -0.50 -7.90
CA ASP A 146 2.91 -1.36 -6.79
C ASP A 146 3.69 -2.61 -7.24
N PHE A 147 3.87 -3.53 -6.30
CA PHE A 147 4.59 -4.77 -6.53
C PHE A 147 3.69 -5.97 -6.85
N ARG A 148 2.47 -6.04 -6.31
CA ARG A 148 1.66 -7.28 -6.27
C ARG A 148 0.16 -7.10 -6.57
N GLY A 149 -0.30 -5.88 -6.75
CA GLY A 149 -1.65 -5.62 -7.22
C GLY A 149 -1.89 -6.19 -8.61
N ILE A 150 -3.09 -5.97 -9.13
CA ILE A 150 -3.56 -6.44 -10.45
C ILE A 150 -2.56 -6.10 -11.59
N ASN A 151 -1.84 -4.99 -11.41
CA ASN A 151 -0.86 -4.42 -12.33
C ASN A 151 0.54 -4.29 -11.71
N GLY A 152 0.79 -4.97 -10.59
CA GLY A 152 2.04 -4.89 -9.84
C GLY A 152 3.24 -5.48 -10.58
N LYS A 153 4.44 -4.96 -10.30
CA LYS A 153 5.68 -5.36 -10.99
C LYS A 153 5.98 -6.87 -10.92
N TRP A 154 5.77 -7.51 -9.77
CA TRP A 154 5.97 -8.96 -9.63
C TRP A 154 4.85 -9.75 -10.29
N THR A 155 3.61 -9.26 -10.18
CA THR A 155 2.46 -9.83 -10.89
C THR A 155 2.74 -9.89 -12.38
N GLU A 156 3.25 -8.81 -12.99
CA GLU A 156 3.63 -8.80 -14.42
C GLU A 156 4.87 -9.67 -14.73
N ARG A 157 5.86 -9.77 -13.83
CA ARG A 157 7.01 -10.68 -14.04
C ARG A 157 6.60 -12.15 -13.98
N GLU A 158 5.75 -12.53 -13.04
CA GLU A 158 5.18 -13.88 -12.95
C GLU A 158 4.35 -14.20 -14.20
N LYS A 159 3.59 -13.23 -14.73
CA LYS A 159 2.88 -13.35 -16.02
C LYS A 159 3.82 -13.71 -17.15
N VAL A 160 4.88 -12.90 -17.36
CA VAL A 160 5.84 -13.12 -18.45
C VAL A 160 6.52 -14.48 -18.30
N LYS A 161 6.86 -14.88 -17.07
CA LYS A 161 7.48 -16.18 -16.79
C LYS A 161 6.56 -17.36 -17.13
N ASN A 162 5.29 -17.28 -16.73
CA ASN A 162 4.37 -18.42 -16.80
C ASN A 162 3.62 -18.52 -18.13
N TYR A 163 3.36 -17.39 -18.80
CA TYR A 163 2.44 -17.31 -19.96
C TYR A 163 3.03 -16.55 -21.17
N GLY A 164 4.29 -16.11 -21.09
CA GLY A 164 4.92 -15.31 -22.15
C GLY A 164 4.40 -13.87 -22.22
N THR A 165 4.77 -13.13 -23.27
CA THR A 165 4.47 -11.69 -23.41
C THR A 165 3.04 -11.38 -23.85
N LYS A 166 2.24 -12.39 -24.26
CA LYS A 166 0.93 -12.23 -24.90
C LYS A 166 -0.23 -11.82 -23.96
N GLY A 167 0.01 -11.62 -22.66
CA GLY A 167 -0.97 -11.09 -21.70
C GLY A 167 -0.39 -10.09 -20.69
N ALA A 168 0.90 -9.77 -20.80
CA ALA A 168 1.53 -8.74 -19.99
C ALA A 168 0.95 -7.38 -20.40
N SER A 169 0.49 -6.60 -19.43
CA SER A 169 -0.04 -5.27 -19.77
C SER A 169 1.11 -4.40 -20.30
N LYS A 170 0.85 -3.65 -21.37
CA LYS A 170 1.74 -2.58 -21.86
C LYS A 170 1.70 -1.38 -20.91
N PHE A 171 1.89 -1.60 -19.60
CA PHE A 171 1.77 -0.52 -18.62
C PHE A 171 2.70 0.64 -19.00
N LYS A 172 2.11 1.84 -19.03
CA LYS A 172 2.82 3.12 -19.12
C LYS A 172 3.97 3.08 -18.11
N SER A 173 5.15 3.53 -18.53
CA SER A 173 6.32 3.62 -17.66
C SER A 173 5.91 4.26 -16.33
N ALA A 174 6.08 3.55 -15.22
CA ALA A 174 5.81 4.08 -13.89
C ALA A 174 6.44 5.48 -13.79
N ALA A 175 5.70 6.43 -13.20
CA ALA A 175 6.16 7.81 -13.13
C ALA A 175 7.58 7.86 -12.54
N ARG A 176 8.37 8.80 -13.05
CA ARG A 176 9.72 9.04 -12.55
C ARG A 176 9.66 9.28 -11.04
N VAL A 177 10.43 8.52 -10.27
CA VAL A 177 10.36 8.57 -8.80
C VAL A 177 10.61 9.97 -8.23
N ASP A 178 11.41 10.79 -8.93
CA ASP A 178 11.70 12.17 -8.58
C ASP A 178 10.57 13.17 -8.89
N THR A 179 9.61 12.79 -9.74
CA THR A 179 8.41 13.59 -10.00
C THR A 179 7.27 13.29 -9.03
N LEU A 180 7.36 12.19 -8.27
CA LEU A 180 6.33 11.80 -7.30
C LEU A 180 6.19 12.83 -6.16
N ARG A 181 4.98 12.93 -5.62
CA ARG A 181 4.66 13.76 -4.45
C ARG A 181 3.97 12.91 -3.39
N PRO A 182 4.09 13.28 -2.09
CA PRO A 182 3.38 12.61 -1.00
C PRO A 182 1.89 12.49 -1.32
N THR A 183 1.32 11.30 -1.08
CA THR A 183 -0.14 11.09 -1.17
C THR A 183 -0.84 11.65 0.07
N TYR A 184 -2.17 11.62 0.09
CA TYR A 184 -2.91 12.05 1.27
C TYR A 184 -2.50 11.23 2.51
N THR A 185 -2.32 9.92 2.34
CA THR A 185 -1.86 9.01 3.40
C THR A 185 -0.52 9.45 3.99
N HIS A 186 0.44 9.89 3.16
CA HIS A 186 1.74 10.36 3.66
C HIS A 186 1.62 11.63 4.51
N GLU A 187 0.75 12.56 4.10
CA GLU A 187 0.47 13.79 4.86
C GLU A 187 -0.27 13.49 6.16
N ALA A 188 -1.25 12.58 6.11
CA ALA A 188 -2.00 12.13 7.29
C ALA A 188 -1.09 11.48 8.34
N LEU A 189 -0.16 10.61 7.91
CA LEU A 189 0.83 10.00 8.81
C LEU A 189 1.73 11.05 9.49
N LEU A 190 2.20 12.04 8.74
CA LEU A 190 2.94 13.17 9.32
C LEU A 190 2.08 13.91 10.35
N LYS A 191 0.83 14.25 10.00
CA LYS A 191 -0.07 14.97 10.89
C LYS A 191 -0.35 14.19 12.18
N LEU A 192 -0.54 12.88 12.09
CA LEU A 192 -0.69 12.01 13.27
C LEU A 192 0.57 11.97 14.14
N GLN A 193 1.77 12.05 13.55
CA GLN A 193 3.01 12.17 14.33
C GLN A 193 3.15 13.53 15.02
N GLU A 194 2.75 14.62 14.35
CA GLU A 194 2.73 15.96 14.94
C GLU A 194 1.75 16.06 16.11
N MET A 195 0.61 15.35 16.02
CA MET A 195 -0.36 15.23 17.10
C MET A 195 0.07 14.25 18.21
N GLY A 196 1.19 13.55 18.02
CA GLY A 196 1.68 12.54 18.96
C GLY A 196 0.85 11.25 19.01
N LEU A 197 -0.12 11.07 18.11
CA LEU A 197 -0.94 9.85 18.01
C LEU A 197 -0.16 8.71 17.35
N LEU A 198 0.73 9.03 16.40
CA LEU A 198 1.67 8.08 15.81
C LEU A 198 3.08 8.33 16.38
N LYS A 199 3.67 7.34 17.04
CA LYS A 199 4.98 7.49 17.70
C LYS A 199 6.13 7.27 16.72
N PHE A 200 6.02 6.24 15.90
CA PHE A 200 7.09 5.82 14.99
C PHE A 200 6.52 5.27 13.69
N LEU A 201 7.29 5.40 12.61
CA LEU A 201 6.92 4.86 11.30
C LEU A 201 7.95 3.86 10.78
N ILE A 202 7.48 2.68 10.41
CA ILE A 202 8.27 1.64 9.75
C ILE A 202 7.81 1.57 8.30
N SER A 203 8.73 1.65 7.35
CA SER A 203 8.39 1.63 5.92
C SER A 203 9.21 0.62 5.14
N GLN A 204 8.51 -0.09 4.25
CA GLN A 204 9.09 -0.95 3.22
C GLN A 204 9.36 -0.19 1.91
N ASN A 205 8.92 1.07 1.82
CA ASN A 205 8.99 1.85 0.60
C ASN A 205 10.37 2.47 0.42
N THR A 206 10.79 2.56 -0.84
CA THR A 206 12.07 3.15 -1.23
C THR A 206 11.89 4.45 -2.02
N ASP A 207 10.64 4.91 -2.20
CA ASP A 207 10.29 6.10 -2.98
C ASP A 207 10.68 7.43 -2.31
N GLY A 208 11.02 7.41 -1.02
CA GLY A 208 11.44 8.59 -0.26
C GLY A 208 10.34 9.63 -0.05
N LEU A 209 9.06 9.25 -0.19
CA LEU A 209 7.93 10.16 -0.01
C LEU A 209 7.65 10.49 1.46
N HIS A 210 7.93 9.60 2.40
CA HIS A 210 7.83 9.88 3.85
C HIS A 210 8.76 11.03 4.29
N ARG A 211 10.04 10.97 3.90
CA ARG A 211 10.97 12.09 4.18
C ARG A 211 10.54 13.37 3.47
N LEU A 212 10.05 13.26 2.24
CA LEU A 212 9.59 14.43 1.48
C LEU A 212 8.36 15.08 2.11
N SER A 213 7.43 14.29 2.67
CA SER A 213 6.25 14.82 3.37
C SER A 213 6.64 15.63 4.60
N GLY A 214 7.74 15.26 5.25
CA GLY A 214 8.31 15.95 6.41
C GLY A 214 8.52 15.05 7.62
N ILE A 215 8.29 13.74 7.48
CA ILE A 215 8.51 12.78 8.57
C ILE A 215 10.00 12.81 8.96
N PRO A 216 10.31 13.03 10.24
CA PRO A 216 11.68 13.21 10.67
C PRO A 216 12.41 11.86 10.71
N ALA A 217 13.69 11.87 10.33
CA ALA A 217 14.47 10.65 10.11
C ALA A 217 14.76 9.84 11.39
N ASP A 218 14.65 10.46 12.56
CA ASP A 218 14.75 9.81 13.86
C ASP A 218 13.46 9.07 14.25
N LYS A 219 12.31 9.40 13.66
CA LYS A 219 11.02 8.71 13.85
C LYS A 219 10.59 7.82 12.66
N LEU A 220 11.55 7.41 11.83
CA LEU A 220 11.33 6.63 10.62
C LEU A 220 12.40 5.54 10.45
N SER A 221 11.98 4.31 10.20
CA SER A 221 12.84 3.20 9.75
C SER A 221 12.48 2.77 8.31
N GLU A 222 13.37 3.07 7.37
CA GLU A 222 13.25 2.71 5.95
C GLU A 222 13.94 1.37 5.69
N LEU A 223 13.23 0.27 5.96
CA LEU A 223 13.81 -1.08 6.01
C LEU A 223 14.50 -1.49 4.69
N HIS A 224 13.94 -1.06 3.55
CA HIS A 224 14.47 -1.41 2.23
C HIS A 224 15.33 -0.30 1.60
N GLY A 225 15.70 0.69 2.41
CA GLY A 225 16.48 1.86 1.97
C GLY A 225 15.63 2.95 1.34
N ASN A 226 16.30 3.97 0.81
CA ASN A 226 15.66 5.13 0.19
C ASN A 226 16.39 5.50 -1.11
N THR A 227 15.63 5.64 -2.19
CA THR A 227 16.16 5.96 -3.53
C THR A 227 16.96 7.27 -3.55
N PHE A 228 16.69 8.19 -2.64
CA PHE A 228 17.33 9.50 -2.53
C PHE A 228 18.45 9.54 -1.49
N VAL A 229 18.80 8.42 -0.86
CA VAL A 229 19.85 8.36 0.17
C VAL A 229 20.99 7.45 -0.27
N GLU A 230 22.19 7.99 -0.17
CA GLU A 230 23.44 7.24 -0.28
C GLU A 230 24.24 7.28 1.03
N LYS A 231 25.06 6.26 1.25
CA LYS A 231 25.79 6.02 2.49
C LYS A 231 27.26 5.75 2.18
N CYS A 232 28.18 6.31 2.96
CA CYS A 232 29.60 6.02 2.81
C CYS A 232 29.94 4.61 3.31
N GLU A 233 30.67 3.83 2.51
CA GLU A 233 31.12 2.48 2.87
C GLU A 233 32.24 2.45 3.94
N THR A 234 32.80 3.61 4.29
CA THR A 234 33.93 3.72 5.25
C THR A 234 33.53 4.36 6.57
N CYS A 235 32.72 5.43 6.56
CA CYS A 235 32.38 6.17 7.78
C CYS A 235 30.87 6.20 8.10
N ASP A 236 30.07 5.42 7.36
CA ASP A 236 28.61 5.29 7.49
C ASP A 236 27.80 6.60 7.35
N ALA A 237 28.44 7.72 7.05
CA ALA A 237 27.77 9.00 6.81
C ALA A 237 26.73 8.87 5.68
N ARG A 238 25.51 9.35 5.93
CA ARG A 238 24.40 9.34 4.97
C ARG A 238 24.21 10.72 4.36
N PHE A 239 23.87 10.73 3.08
CA PHE A 239 23.62 11.92 2.29
C PHE A 239 22.30 11.76 1.57
N GLU A 240 21.37 12.68 1.84
CA GLU A 240 20.10 12.75 1.11
C GLU A 240 20.25 13.70 -0.08
N ARG A 241 19.73 13.29 -1.25
CA ARG A 241 19.90 13.99 -2.52
C ARG A 241 18.56 14.42 -3.11
N PRO A 242 18.54 15.49 -3.93
CA PRO A 242 17.34 15.87 -4.69
C PRO A 242 17.06 14.89 -5.86
N PHE A 243 18.01 14.02 -6.20
CA PHE A 243 17.91 13.07 -7.30
C PHE A 243 18.07 11.60 -6.84
N PRO A 244 17.57 10.63 -7.62
CA PRO A 244 17.78 9.21 -7.34
C PRO A 244 19.27 8.85 -7.29
N CYS A 245 19.72 8.28 -6.18
CA CYS A 245 21.08 7.82 -5.92
C CYS A 245 21.39 6.50 -6.66
N ARG A 246 21.26 6.51 -7.99
CA ARG A 246 21.60 5.37 -8.86
C ARG A 246 23.10 5.40 -9.20
N ARG A 247 23.58 4.30 -9.81
CA ARG A 247 24.93 4.22 -10.39
C ARG A 247 25.11 5.35 -11.41
N GLY A 248 26.12 6.20 -11.20
CA GLY A 248 26.59 7.18 -12.17
C GLY A 248 27.82 6.69 -12.95
N ASN A 249 28.29 7.53 -13.88
CA ASN A 249 29.55 7.34 -14.59
C ASN A 249 30.72 7.31 -13.57
N GLY A 250 31.68 6.40 -13.74
CA GLY A 250 32.85 6.27 -12.86
C GLY A 250 32.75 5.25 -11.71
N ALA A 251 31.63 4.54 -11.56
CA ALA A 251 31.54 3.42 -10.61
C ALA A 251 32.30 2.19 -11.15
N PHE A 252 33.47 1.91 -10.56
CA PHE A 252 34.20 0.64 -10.76
C PHE A 252 33.25 -0.55 -10.52
N GLU A 253 33.32 -1.57 -11.37
CA GLU A 253 32.41 -2.71 -11.35
C GLU A 253 32.74 -3.70 -10.22
N ILE A 254 32.52 -3.27 -8.97
CA ILE A 254 32.59 -4.14 -7.80
C ILE A 254 31.16 -4.60 -7.49
N LYS A 255 30.85 -5.84 -7.87
CA LYS A 255 29.56 -6.47 -7.58
C LYS A 255 29.55 -6.98 -6.13
N CYS A 256 28.46 -6.72 -5.41
CA CYS A 256 28.20 -7.33 -4.11
C CYS A 256 28.27 -8.85 -4.25
N LYS A 257 28.98 -9.53 -3.34
CA LYS A 257 29.10 -11.00 -3.39
C LYS A 257 27.76 -11.72 -3.24
N ARG A 258 26.76 -11.09 -2.61
CA ARG A 258 25.42 -11.66 -2.35
C ARG A 258 24.45 -11.39 -3.50
N CYS A 259 23.97 -10.16 -3.65
CA CYS A 259 22.98 -9.82 -4.68
C CYS A 259 23.57 -9.64 -6.09
N LYS A 260 24.90 -9.70 -6.24
CA LYS A 260 25.62 -9.54 -7.53
C LYS A 260 25.42 -8.19 -8.21
N ILE A 261 24.89 -7.20 -7.50
CA ILE A 261 24.68 -5.83 -7.98
C ILE A 261 25.80 -4.92 -7.46
N ASN A 262 26.18 -3.92 -8.26
CA ASN A 262 27.08 -2.86 -7.81
C ASN A 262 26.26 -1.77 -7.11
N HIS A 263 26.52 -1.57 -5.81
CA HIS A 263 25.81 -0.53 -5.04
C HIS A 263 26.48 0.84 -5.10
N ARG A 264 27.73 0.95 -5.57
CA ARG A 264 28.44 2.22 -5.63
C ARG A 264 27.75 3.18 -6.58
N THR A 265 27.57 4.40 -6.13
CA THR A 265 26.93 5.46 -6.92
C THR A 265 27.91 6.17 -7.85
N GLY A 266 29.21 5.95 -7.67
CA GLY A 266 30.29 6.64 -8.38
C GLY A 266 30.76 7.93 -7.68
N ARG A 267 30.12 8.32 -6.57
CA ARG A 267 30.46 9.51 -5.78
C ARG A 267 31.36 9.17 -4.58
N ARG A 268 32.08 10.17 -4.08
CA ARG A 268 32.96 10.09 -2.90
C ARG A 268 32.33 10.79 -1.70
N CYS A 269 32.66 10.33 -0.51
CA CYS A 269 32.23 10.96 0.73
C CYS A 269 32.80 12.38 0.85
N SER A 270 31.95 13.34 1.23
CA SER A 270 32.36 14.73 1.48
C SER A 270 32.66 15.03 2.95
N LYS A 271 32.55 14.03 3.85
CA LYS A 271 32.86 14.21 5.27
C LYS A 271 34.36 14.43 5.43
N LYS A 272 34.75 15.50 6.14
CA LYS A 272 36.16 15.83 6.40
C LYS A 272 36.91 14.60 6.94
N GLY A 273 38.03 14.26 6.31
CA GLY A 273 38.85 13.10 6.68
C GLY A 273 38.37 11.75 6.11
N CYS A 274 37.30 11.71 5.31
CA CYS A 274 36.83 10.50 4.63
C CYS A 274 36.82 10.69 3.11
N ASN A 275 37.33 9.70 2.38
CA ASN A 275 37.26 9.65 0.91
C ASN A 275 36.68 8.31 0.41
N GLY A 276 35.89 7.65 1.25
CA GLY A 276 35.21 6.39 0.92
C GLY A 276 34.22 6.55 -0.22
N TYR A 277 33.91 5.46 -0.94
CA TYR A 277 32.86 5.50 -1.96
C TYR A 277 31.47 5.57 -1.31
N LEU A 278 30.54 6.24 -2.00
CA LEU A 278 29.14 6.28 -1.63
C LEU A 278 28.39 5.11 -2.29
N MET A 279 27.55 4.46 -1.49
CA MET A 279 26.70 3.33 -1.82
C MET A 279 25.24 3.77 -1.78
N ASN A 280 24.44 3.34 -2.75
CA ASN A 280 22.99 3.47 -2.61
C ASN A 280 22.50 2.58 -1.45
N THR A 281 21.41 2.98 -0.81
CA THR A 281 20.87 2.27 0.35
C THR A 281 19.84 1.20 -0.01
N ILE A 282 19.54 1.00 -1.30
CA ILE A 282 18.48 0.07 -1.74
C ILE A 282 18.87 -1.37 -1.42
N ILE A 283 17.99 -2.03 -0.68
CA ILE A 283 18.10 -3.46 -0.37
C ILE A 283 17.48 -4.27 -1.51
N ASN A 284 18.23 -5.23 -2.04
CA ASN A 284 17.75 -6.19 -3.04
C ASN A 284 17.49 -7.55 -2.41
N PHE A 285 16.79 -8.43 -3.13
CA PHE A 285 16.67 -9.82 -2.70
C PHE A 285 18.06 -10.47 -2.56
N GLY A 286 18.29 -11.09 -1.40
CA GLY A 286 19.59 -11.67 -1.03
C GLY A 286 20.53 -10.72 -0.28
N ASP A 287 20.21 -9.43 -0.18
CA ASP A 287 20.90 -8.51 0.73
C ASP A 287 20.36 -8.64 2.16
N TYR A 288 21.15 -8.18 3.14
CA TYR A 288 20.66 -8.01 4.50
C TYR A 288 20.06 -6.63 4.67
N LEU A 289 19.02 -6.54 5.51
CA LEU A 289 18.57 -5.25 6.04
C LEU A 289 19.72 -4.60 6.82
N GLU A 290 19.78 -3.27 6.81
CA GLU A 290 20.77 -2.54 7.61
C GLU A 290 20.48 -2.76 9.10
N GLY A 291 21.45 -3.35 9.83
CA GLY A 291 21.24 -3.80 11.21
C GLY A 291 20.77 -2.71 12.16
N ASN A 292 21.30 -1.49 12.04
CA ASN A 292 20.89 -0.36 12.87
C ASN A 292 19.47 0.14 12.56
N VAL A 293 19.03 0.04 11.29
CA VAL A 293 17.66 0.41 10.88
C VAL A 293 16.66 -0.65 11.36
N LEU A 294 17.01 -1.93 11.21
CA LEU A 294 16.17 -3.04 11.68
C LEU A 294 16.08 -3.06 13.21
N SER A 295 17.20 -2.89 13.93
CA SER A 295 17.21 -2.85 15.41
C SER A 295 16.28 -1.76 15.92
N ARG A 296 16.38 -0.53 15.39
CA ARG A 296 15.47 0.56 15.77
C ARG A 296 14.01 0.20 15.50
N ALA A 297 13.72 -0.41 14.34
CA ALA A 297 12.36 -0.82 14.03
C ALA A 297 11.84 -1.90 15.00
N ILE A 298 12.69 -2.81 15.46
CA ILE A 298 12.36 -3.83 16.47
C ILE A 298 12.11 -3.17 17.83
N ASP A 299 12.99 -2.28 18.26
CA ASP A 299 12.87 -1.58 19.54
C ASP A 299 11.54 -0.82 19.61
N GLU A 300 11.23 -0.05 18.56
CA GLU A 300 9.99 0.72 18.43
C GLU A 300 8.73 -0.16 18.31
N ALA A 301 8.82 -1.27 17.59
CA ALA A 301 7.72 -2.21 17.47
C ALA A 301 7.41 -2.93 18.79
N SER A 302 8.44 -3.24 19.59
CA SER A 302 8.28 -3.92 20.88
C SER A 302 7.59 -3.05 21.93
N LEU A 303 7.62 -1.72 21.78
CA LEU A 303 6.92 -0.79 22.67
C LEU A 303 5.44 -0.61 22.34
N SER A 304 5.02 -1.06 21.15
CA SER A 304 3.71 -0.71 20.60
C SER A 304 2.55 -1.45 21.26
N ASP A 305 1.40 -0.80 21.39
CA ASP A 305 0.12 -1.43 21.77
C ASP A 305 -0.95 -1.31 20.67
N ALA A 306 -0.60 -0.64 19.57
CA ALA A 306 -1.37 -0.54 18.34
C ALA A 306 -0.44 -0.43 17.12
N VAL A 307 -0.82 -1.07 16.01
CA VAL A 307 -0.09 -0.98 14.74
C VAL A 307 -1.04 -0.63 13.59
N LEU A 308 -0.74 0.47 12.90
CA LEU A 308 -1.45 0.91 11.70
C LEU A 308 -0.71 0.48 10.44
N VAL A 309 -1.15 -0.61 9.82
CA VAL A 309 -0.61 -1.15 8.56
C VAL A 309 -1.35 -0.57 7.36
N LEU A 310 -0.62 0.07 6.45
CA LEU A 310 -1.18 0.71 5.26
C LEU A 310 -0.46 0.24 3.99
N GLY A 311 -1.21 -0.29 3.03
CA GLY A 311 -0.73 -0.57 1.68
C GLY A 311 0.36 -1.63 1.60
N SER A 312 0.37 -2.61 2.51
CA SER A 312 1.29 -3.75 2.47
C SER A 312 0.54 -5.09 2.46
N THR A 313 1.02 -6.03 1.65
CA THR A 313 0.55 -7.42 1.66
C THR A 313 1.21 -8.28 2.75
N LEU A 314 2.16 -7.71 3.51
CA LEU A 314 2.81 -8.36 4.65
C LEU A 314 3.48 -9.72 4.33
N ARG A 315 4.01 -9.87 3.11
CA ARG A 315 4.65 -11.12 2.65
C ARG A 315 6.18 -11.17 2.76
N VAL A 316 6.81 -10.06 3.13
CA VAL A 316 8.28 -9.95 3.12
C VAL A 316 8.82 -10.00 4.53
N THR A 317 9.48 -11.09 4.86
CA THR A 317 10.20 -11.31 6.12
C THR A 317 11.63 -10.76 6.00
N PRO A 318 12.21 -10.18 7.08
CA PRO A 318 11.67 -10.08 8.44
C PRO A 318 10.75 -8.87 8.69
N ALA A 319 10.50 -8.01 7.70
CA ALA A 319 9.73 -6.78 7.90
C ALA A 319 8.31 -7.03 8.43
N ASN A 320 7.61 -8.05 7.93
CA ASN A 320 6.25 -8.38 8.37
C ASN A 320 6.16 -8.84 9.84
N ASN A 321 7.23 -9.39 10.40
CA ASN A 321 7.25 -9.85 11.79
C ASN A 321 7.12 -8.69 12.80
N LEU A 322 7.42 -7.46 12.39
CA LEU A 322 7.43 -6.29 13.28
C LEU A 322 6.02 -5.90 13.77
N ILE A 323 4.97 -6.23 13.02
CA ILE A 323 3.61 -5.77 13.34
C ILE A 323 2.99 -6.51 14.53
N THR A 324 3.63 -7.57 15.02
CA THR A 324 3.11 -8.42 16.10
C THR A 324 4.02 -8.47 17.34
N MET A 325 5.06 -7.63 17.39
CA MET A 325 6.09 -7.65 18.44
C MET A 325 5.69 -6.96 19.75
N GLY A 326 4.78 -6.00 19.71
CA GLY A 326 4.43 -5.21 20.88
C GLY A 326 3.46 -5.90 21.85
N ASP A 327 2.94 -5.11 22.77
CA ASP A 327 2.10 -5.54 23.88
C ASP A 327 0.78 -6.18 23.42
N ARG A 328 0.40 -7.25 24.12
CA ARG A 328 -0.87 -7.95 23.89
C ARG A 328 -1.92 -7.53 24.94
N PRO A 329 -3.21 -7.43 24.58
CA PRO A 329 -3.74 -7.64 23.24
C PRO A 329 -3.45 -6.44 22.31
N MET A 330 -2.86 -6.74 21.15
CA MET A 330 -2.41 -5.76 20.16
C MET A 330 -3.60 -5.27 19.34
N LYS A 331 -3.71 -3.95 19.16
CA LYS A 331 -4.72 -3.34 18.27
C LYS A 331 -4.14 -3.25 16.86
N LEU A 332 -4.34 -4.30 16.06
CA LEU A 332 -3.84 -4.35 14.69
C LEU A 332 -4.86 -3.76 13.71
N ILE A 333 -4.46 -2.73 12.98
CA ILE A 333 -5.25 -2.11 11.93
C ILE A 333 -4.59 -2.39 10.59
N ILE A 334 -5.32 -2.94 9.63
CA ILE A 334 -4.80 -3.21 8.28
C ILE A 334 -5.73 -2.58 7.24
N CYS A 335 -5.18 -1.64 6.47
CA CYS A 335 -5.78 -1.16 5.23
C CYS A 335 -4.95 -1.60 4.03
N ASN A 336 -5.53 -2.47 3.20
CA ASN A 336 -4.92 -2.95 1.98
C ASN A 336 -6.01 -3.51 1.05
N ARG A 337 -5.87 -3.35 -0.27
CA ARG A 337 -6.85 -3.92 -1.22
C ARG A 337 -6.81 -5.44 -1.26
N GLN A 338 -5.64 -6.06 -1.09
CA GLN A 338 -5.48 -7.51 -1.12
C GLN A 338 -5.51 -8.09 0.29
N THR A 339 -5.83 -9.38 0.40
CA THR A 339 -5.72 -10.10 1.68
C THR A 339 -4.29 -10.17 2.17
N THR A 340 -4.13 -10.28 3.50
CA THR A 340 -2.84 -10.43 4.16
C THR A 340 -2.85 -11.65 5.09
N PRO A 341 -1.69 -12.24 5.43
CA PRO A 341 -1.62 -13.33 6.40
C PRO A 341 -2.12 -12.97 7.81
N HIS A 342 -2.31 -11.68 8.10
CA HIS A 342 -2.67 -11.15 9.42
C HIS A 342 -4.09 -10.54 9.46
N ASP A 343 -4.93 -10.83 8.45
CA ASP A 343 -6.31 -10.30 8.40
C ASP A 343 -7.14 -10.79 9.60
N GLU A 344 -6.94 -12.04 10.07
CA GLU A 344 -7.64 -12.57 11.24
C GLU A 344 -7.11 -12.00 12.57
N ASP A 345 -5.85 -11.57 12.62
CA ASP A 345 -5.28 -10.93 13.81
C ASP A 345 -5.96 -9.57 14.11
N CYS A 346 -6.59 -8.94 13.11
CA CYS A 346 -7.38 -7.71 13.29
C CYS A 346 -8.72 -7.94 14.01
N LYS A 347 -9.20 -9.19 14.05
CA LYS A 347 -10.53 -9.55 14.56
C LYS A 347 -10.51 -10.04 16.01
N VAL A 348 -9.35 -10.11 16.65
CA VAL A 348 -9.21 -10.53 18.05
C VAL A 348 -10.14 -9.68 18.93
N GLU A 349 -11.07 -10.34 19.62
CA GLU A 349 -12.07 -9.69 20.46
C GLU A 349 -11.49 -9.27 21.82
N GLY A 350 -11.95 -8.12 22.30
CA GLY A 350 -11.69 -7.65 23.65
C GLY A 350 -12.69 -8.21 24.67
N PRO A 351 -12.59 -7.80 25.94
CA PRO A 351 -13.44 -8.28 27.04
C PRO A 351 -14.96 -8.10 26.84
N HIS A 352 -15.37 -7.23 25.91
CA HIS A 352 -16.77 -6.93 25.61
C HIS A 352 -17.24 -7.51 24.27
N GLY A 353 -16.50 -8.46 23.67
CA GLY A 353 -16.88 -9.12 22.41
C GLY A 353 -16.71 -8.27 21.16
N HIS A 354 -16.10 -7.09 21.26
CA HIS A 354 -15.78 -6.24 20.11
C HIS A 354 -14.33 -6.47 19.67
N ALA A 355 -14.11 -6.59 18.36
CA ALA A 355 -12.77 -6.69 17.79
C ALA A 355 -11.91 -5.48 18.19
N LEU A 356 -10.68 -5.73 18.66
CA LEU A 356 -9.73 -4.72 19.11
C LEU A 356 -9.00 -4.03 17.95
N GLY A 357 -8.87 -4.72 16.81
CA GLY A 357 -8.26 -4.23 15.58
C GLY A 357 -9.27 -3.80 14.52
N SER A 358 -8.82 -3.53 13.30
CA SER A 358 -9.68 -3.15 12.18
C SER A 358 -9.09 -3.66 10.87
N ARG A 359 -9.92 -4.21 9.98
CA ARG A 359 -9.51 -4.66 8.65
C ARG A 359 -10.35 -3.95 7.60
N VAL A 360 -9.71 -3.08 6.81
CA VAL A 360 -10.37 -2.27 5.76
C VAL A 360 -9.84 -2.61 4.37
N PHE A 361 -10.64 -3.25 3.53
CA PHE A 361 -10.29 -3.48 2.14
C PHE A 361 -10.53 -2.22 1.32
N GLY A 362 -9.48 -1.63 0.75
CA GLY A 362 -9.65 -0.46 -0.11
C GLY A 362 -8.41 0.41 -0.21
N ASP A 363 -8.64 1.66 -0.61
CA ASP A 363 -7.62 2.67 -0.82
C ASP A 363 -7.22 3.37 0.48
N CYS A 364 -5.92 3.39 0.77
CA CYS A 364 -5.42 4.06 1.96
C CYS A 364 -5.76 5.54 1.98
N ASP A 365 -5.73 6.24 0.83
CA ASP A 365 -6.11 7.66 0.77
C ASP A 365 -7.60 7.87 1.07
N VAL A 366 -8.48 6.92 0.71
CA VAL A 366 -9.92 6.99 1.03
C VAL A 366 -10.11 6.77 2.53
N LEU A 367 -9.56 5.69 3.09
CA LEU A 367 -9.64 5.43 4.52
C LEU A 367 -9.07 6.58 5.34
N MET A 368 -7.87 7.06 5.00
CA MET A 368 -7.20 8.09 5.80
C MET A 368 -7.95 9.42 5.77
N LYS A 369 -8.66 9.76 4.68
CA LYS A 369 -9.57 10.92 4.70
C LYS A 369 -10.67 10.76 5.74
N SER A 370 -11.33 9.60 5.78
CA SER A 370 -12.36 9.31 6.78
C SER A 370 -11.79 9.33 8.20
N VAL A 371 -10.63 8.71 8.42
CA VAL A 371 -9.96 8.69 9.73
C VAL A 371 -9.58 10.11 10.18
N MET A 372 -8.98 10.91 9.30
CA MET A 372 -8.60 12.28 9.64
C MET A 372 -9.83 13.15 9.95
N ALA A 373 -10.97 12.90 9.31
CA ALA A 373 -12.23 13.57 9.62
C ALA A 373 -12.80 13.20 11.00
N CYS A 374 -12.51 11.99 11.50
CA CYS A 374 -12.85 11.58 12.86
C CYS A 374 -11.84 12.07 13.92
N VAL A 375 -10.56 12.24 13.53
CA VAL A 375 -9.47 12.61 14.45
C VAL A 375 -9.36 14.12 14.67
N LEU A 376 -9.54 14.92 13.61
CA LEU A 376 -9.43 16.39 13.67
C LEU A 376 -10.80 17.02 13.92
N LYS A 377 -10.81 18.16 14.63
CA LYS A 377 -12.02 18.99 14.70
C LYS A 377 -12.38 19.52 13.30
N PRO A 378 -13.67 19.76 12.98
CA PRO A 378 -14.08 20.21 11.65
C PRO A 378 -13.32 21.43 11.11
N ASP A 379 -13.08 22.44 11.94
CA ASP A 379 -12.32 23.63 11.53
C ASP A 379 -10.83 23.35 11.31
N GLU A 380 -10.23 22.49 12.14
CA GLU A 380 -8.82 22.07 12.00
C GLU A 380 -8.61 21.23 10.74
N LEU A 381 -9.56 20.32 10.46
CA LEU A 381 -9.58 19.53 9.22
C LEU A 381 -9.65 20.45 8.01
N ARG A 382 -10.60 21.40 7.98
CA ARG A 382 -10.76 22.34 6.86
C ARG A 382 -9.47 23.12 6.61
N VAL A 383 -8.86 23.71 7.65
CA VAL A 383 -7.61 24.46 7.52
C VAL A 383 -6.47 23.56 7.01
N TRP A 384 -6.39 22.31 7.49
CA TRP A 384 -5.36 21.38 7.06
C TRP A 384 -5.55 20.92 5.61
N GLU A 385 -6.77 20.69 5.16
CA GLU A 385 -7.13 20.35 3.78
C GLU A 385 -6.86 21.52 2.82
N ASP A 386 -7.30 22.72 3.17
CA ASP A 386 -7.12 23.93 2.36
C ASP A 386 -5.63 24.24 2.15
N GLY A 387 -4.79 23.93 3.15
CA GLY A 387 -3.33 24.09 3.07
C GLY A 387 -2.62 23.07 2.14
N ARG A 388 -3.31 22.04 1.66
CA ARG A 388 -2.69 20.93 0.91
C ARG A 388 -2.04 21.39 -0.40
N GLN A 389 -2.67 22.29 -1.14
CA GLN A 389 -2.10 22.82 -2.38
C GLN A 389 -0.78 23.57 -2.16
N ALA A 390 -0.66 24.30 -1.04
CA ALA A 390 0.58 24.96 -0.67
C ALA A 390 1.67 23.94 -0.29
N ARG A 391 1.32 22.89 0.46
CA ARG A 391 2.26 21.79 0.79
C ARG A 391 2.76 21.07 -0.46
N MET A 392 1.90 20.82 -1.45
CA MET A 392 2.29 20.22 -2.74
C MET A 392 3.35 21.06 -3.48
N LYS A 393 3.20 22.39 -3.48
CA LYS A 393 4.22 23.30 -4.03
C LYS A 393 5.53 23.22 -3.23
N GLN A 394 5.44 23.21 -1.90
CA GLN A 394 6.61 23.09 -1.02
C GLN A 394 7.36 21.76 -1.24
N TYR A 395 6.66 20.64 -1.44
CA TYR A 395 7.28 19.36 -1.77
C TYR A 395 8.03 19.43 -3.10
N GLY A 396 7.51 20.16 -4.09
CA GLY A 396 8.23 20.45 -5.32
C GLY A 396 9.54 21.19 -5.08
N GLN A 397 9.51 22.25 -4.27
CA GLN A 397 10.70 23.01 -3.92
C GLN A 397 11.72 22.16 -3.13
N LYS A 398 11.26 21.41 -2.12
CA LYS A 398 12.11 20.53 -1.29
C LYS A 398 12.81 19.44 -2.10
N ARG A 399 12.18 18.94 -3.17
CA ARG A 399 12.76 17.93 -4.06
C ARG A 399 13.78 18.54 -5.02
N SER A 400 13.57 19.78 -5.46
CA SER A 400 14.48 20.48 -6.39
C SER A 400 15.62 21.24 -5.70
N ALA A 401 15.54 21.46 -4.37
CA ALA A 401 16.54 22.19 -3.61
C ALA A 401 17.91 21.47 -3.60
N PRO A 402 19.04 22.19 -3.80
CA PRO A 402 20.37 21.65 -3.58
C PRO A 402 20.51 21.18 -2.12
N ARG A 403 21.05 19.97 -1.90
CA ARG A 403 21.29 19.40 -0.56
C ARG A 403 22.71 18.86 -0.41
#